data_AF-A0A6N9HM12-F1
#
_entry.id   AF-A0A6N9HM12-F1
#
_cell.length_a   1.000
_cell.length_b   1.000
_cell.length_c   1.000
_cell.angle_alpha   90.00
_cell.angle_beta   90.00
_cell.angle_gamma   90.00
#
_symmetry.space_group_name_H-M   'P 1'
#
loop_
_entity.id
_entity.type
_entity.pdbx_description
1 polymer ?
#
loop_
_entity_poly.entity_id
_entity_poly.type
_entity_poly.pdbx_seq_one_letter_code
_entity_poly.pdbx_strand_id
1 'polypeptide(L)'
;MNSSEPPSDVSLKLNEVKFRAELSALYHQKRERFFELFDKLSKVANLFAGSAALWKAADSKSLSAVAIVMSVSSALALVFSWSERARRHSELARSYRDVLTKIALEGEESLELKTINSWASELCAIEAKEPPSLAALVVACHNELAIARNQDSEYHPQSLLVRCSMHYFDLPHAPKKLNVVSSSDAQSYTGGALKFSLGLVVGIASCAIAYGMSDGILP
;
A
#
# COMPACT_ATOMS: atom_id res chain seq x y z
N MET A 1 -23.96 -33.31 -0.94
CA MET A 1 -24.90 -32.43 -1.66
C MET A 1 -24.63 -31.02 -1.15
N ASN A 2 -23.80 -30.24 -1.85
CA ASN A 2 -23.61 -28.83 -1.50
C ASN A 2 -24.40 -27.99 -2.49
N SER A 3 -25.37 -27.27 -1.95
CA SER A 3 -26.36 -26.45 -2.62
C SER A 3 -25.67 -25.38 -3.47
N SER A 4 -25.74 -25.48 -4.79
CA SER A 4 -25.44 -24.37 -5.70
C SER A 4 -26.66 -23.46 -5.81
N GLU A 5 -27.18 -22.99 -4.68
CA GLU A 5 -28.11 -21.85 -4.71
C GLU A 5 -27.29 -20.60 -5.05
N PRO A 6 -27.81 -19.72 -5.92
CA PRO A 6 -27.13 -18.47 -6.21
C PRO A 6 -26.93 -17.70 -4.90
N PRO A 7 -25.79 -17.04 -4.71
CA PRO A 7 -25.52 -16.28 -3.49
C PRO A 7 -26.63 -15.25 -3.29
N SER A 8 -27.17 -15.19 -2.07
CA SER A 8 -28.20 -14.21 -1.72
C SER A 8 -27.64 -12.79 -1.88
N ASP A 9 -28.49 -11.82 -2.22
CA ASP A 9 -28.08 -10.41 -2.39
C ASP A 9 -27.33 -9.86 -1.16
N VAL A 10 -27.70 -10.36 0.03
CA VAL A 10 -27.05 -10.03 1.32
C VAL A 10 -25.60 -10.51 1.35
N SER A 11 -25.36 -11.75 0.95
CA SER A 11 -24.02 -12.35 0.94
C SER A 11 -23.09 -11.67 -0.07
N LEU A 12 -23.60 -11.29 -1.25
CA LEU A 12 -22.84 -10.56 -2.26
C LEU A 12 -22.40 -9.20 -1.72
N LYS A 13 -23.32 -8.44 -1.13
CA LYS A 13 -23.02 -7.11 -0.59
C LYS A 13 -22.08 -7.16 0.61
N LEU A 14 -22.22 -8.16 1.46
CA LEU A 14 -21.29 -8.41 2.56
C LEU A 14 -19.87 -8.64 2.03
N ASN A 15 -19.73 -9.51 1.03
CA ASN A 15 -18.45 -9.84 0.42
C ASN A 15 -17.79 -8.62 -0.24
N GLU A 16 -18.58 -7.78 -0.91
CA GLU A 16 -18.12 -6.51 -1.49
C GLU A 16 -17.56 -5.57 -0.41
N VAL A 17 -18.34 -5.31 0.65
CA VAL A 17 -17.93 -4.42 1.75
C VAL A 17 -16.68 -4.95 2.45
N LYS A 18 -16.63 -6.25 2.72
CA LYS A 18 -15.49 -6.92 3.34
C LYS A 18 -14.24 -6.82 2.46
N PHE A 19 -14.38 -7.12 1.17
CA PHE A 19 -13.29 -7.04 0.21
C PHE A 19 -12.74 -5.61 0.08
N ARG A 20 -13.63 -4.62 -0.04
CA ARG A 20 -13.26 -3.21 -0.10
C ARG A 20 -12.45 -2.78 1.13
N ALA A 21 -12.92 -3.15 2.33
CA ALA A 21 -12.23 -2.84 3.57
C ALA A 21 -10.87 -3.55 3.71
N GLU A 22 -10.78 -4.84 3.33
CA GLU A 22 -9.51 -5.59 3.32
C GLU A 22 -8.49 -5.00 2.36
N LEU A 23 -8.92 -4.65 1.15
CA LEU A 23 -8.07 -4.06 0.12
C LEU A 23 -7.49 -2.71 0.59
N SER A 24 -8.33 -1.81 1.09
CA SER A 24 -7.89 -0.51 1.63
C SER A 24 -6.98 -0.66 2.85
N ALA A 25 -7.29 -1.58 3.77
CA ALA A 25 -6.43 -1.87 4.93
C ALA A 25 -5.04 -2.36 4.52
N LEU A 26 -4.96 -3.27 3.53
CA LEU A 26 -3.70 -3.82 3.03
C LEU A 26 -2.90 -2.74 2.28
N TYR A 27 -3.56 -1.95 1.45
CA TYR A 27 -2.96 -0.82 0.74
C TYR A 27 -2.27 0.15 1.70
N HIS A 28 -2.99 0.59 2.74
CA HIS A 28 -2.43 1.53 3.71
C HIS A 28 -1.34 0.93 4.59
N GLN A 29 -1.43 -0.35 4.95
CA GLN A 29 -0.35 -1.03 5.67
C GLN A 29 0.94 -1.10 4.86
N LYS A 30 0.85 -1.32 3.54
CA LYS A 30 2.05 -1.28 2.68
C LYS A 30 2.63 0.13 2.57
N ARG A 31 1.78 1.15 2.48
CA ARG A 31 2.21 2.56 2.46
C ARG A 31 2.88 2.98 3.77
N GLU A 32 2.34 2.56 4.91
CA GLU A 32 2.94 2.74 6.23
C GLU A 32 4.36 2.15 6.27
N ARG A 33 4.52 0.86 5.94
CA ARG A 33 5.82 0.17 5.94
C ARG A 33 6.85 0.85 5.03
N PHE A 34 6.41 1.32 3.86
CA PHE A 34 7.26 2.07 2.95
C PHE A 34 7.79 3.36 3.60
N PHE A 35 6.92 4.18 4.19
CA PHE A 35 7.36 5.43 4.82
C PHE A 35 8.17 5.22 6.09
N GLU A 36 7.85 4.19 6.88
CA GLU A 36 8.68 3.82 8.02
C GLU A 36 10.10 3.42 7.60
N LEU A 37 10.24 2.68 6.50
CA LEU A 37 11.54 2.28 5.98
C LEU A 37 12.36 3.52 5.61
N PHE A 38 11.78 4.49 4.93
CA PHE A 38 12.47 5.75 4.57
C PHE A 38 12.89 6.57 5.78
N ASP A 39 12.06 6.64 6.81
CA ASP A 39 12.40 7.30 8.07
C ASP A 39 13.58 6.61 8.76
N LYS A 40 13.54 5.27 8.88
CA LYS A 40 14.61 4.45 9.45
C LYS A 40 15.91 4.58 8.66
N LEU A 41 15.85 4.54 7.33
CA LEU A 41 17.02 4.71 6.45
C LEU A 41 17.65 6.09 6.59
N SER A 42 16.84 7.15 6.70
CA SER A 42 17.34 8.51 6.90
C SER A 42 18.12 8.63 8.22
N LYS A 43 17.61 7.99 9.30
CA LYS A 43 18.28 7.93 10.61
C LYS A 43 19.59 7.14 10.54
N VAL A 44 19.59 5.99 9.87
CA VAL A 44 20.79 5.17 9.68
C VAL A 44 21.86 5.91 8.86
N ALA A 45 21.46 6.60 7.79
CA ALA A 45 22.38 7.41 6.98
C ALA A 45 23.04 8.53 7.82
N ASN A 46 22.25 9.22 8.65
CA ASN A 46 22.77 10.22 9.56
C ASN A 46 23.75 9.63 10.59
N LEU A 47 23.46 8.43 11.12
CA LEU A 47 24.36 7.76 12.06
C LEU A 47 25.70 7.43 11.40
N PHE A 48 25.68 6.79 10.22
CA PHE A 48 26.91 6.45 9.50
C PHE A 48 27.72 7.67 9.11
N ALA A 49 27.06 8.72 8.67
CA ALA A 49 27.73 9.96 8.30
C ALA A 49 28.32 10.66 9.55
N GLY A 50 27.63 10.64 10.69
CA GLY A 50 28.20 11.11 11.96
C GLY A 50 29.43 10.32 12.39
N SER A 51 29.39 8.98 12.28
CA SER A 51 30.53 8.11 12.57
C SER A 51 31.70 8.33 11.60
N ALA A 52 31.42 8.51 10.30
CA ALA A 52 32.44 8.77 9.29
C ALA A 52 33.12 10.14 9.50
N ALA A 53 32.34 11.15 9.92
CA ALA A 53 32.87 12.47 10.28
C ALA A 53 33.89 12.38 11.43
N LEU A 54 33.60 11.57 12.47
CA LEU A 54 34.54 11.33 13.56
C LEU A 54 35.82 10.60 13.10
N TRP A 55 35.69 9.60 12.24
CA TRP A 55 36.84 8.85 11.72
C TRP A 55 37.77 9.70 10.83
N LYS A 56 37.21 10.63 10.05
CA LYS A 56 37.94 11.52 9.14
C LYS A 56 38.23 12.90 9.72
N ALA A 57 38.14 13.07 11.05
CA ALA A 57 38.30 14.36 11.72
C ALA A 57 39.65 15.07 11.44
N ALA A 58 40.67 14.36 10.94
CA ALA A 58 41.97 14.92 10.55
C ALA A 58 42.03 15.53 9.12
N ASP A 59 41.04 15.28 8.25
CA ASP A 59 40.99 15.80 6.88
C ASP A 59 39.80 16.76 6.67
N SER A 60 40.11 18.06 6.56
CA SER A 60 39.12 19.14 6.56
C SER A 60 38.17 19.12 5.35
N LYS A 61 38.64 18.63 4.18
CA LYS A 61 37.81 18.55 2.96
C LYS A 61 36.78 17.44 3.04
N SER A 62 37.18 16.26 3.54
CA SER A 62 36.28 15.11 3.71
C SER A 62 35.21 15.38 4.78
N LEU A 63 35.55 16.11 5.85
CA LEU A 63 34.62 16.43 6.92
C LEU A 63 33.46 17.34 6.46
N SER A 64 33.74 18.33 5.61
CA SER A 64 32.73 19.26 5.08
C SER A 64 31.70 18.55 4.18
N ALA A 65 32.14 17.66 3.30
CA ALA A 65 31.24 16.91 2.41
C ALA A 65 30.26 16.01 3.20
N VAL A 66 30.76 15.32 4.24
CA VAL A 66 29.94 14.46 5.09
C VAL A 66 28.90 15.27 5.88
N ALA A 67 29.30 16.42 6.43
CA ALA A 67 28.40 17.32 7.15
C ALA A 67 27.27 17.87 6.26
N ILE A 68 27.56 18.18 4.98
CA ILE A 68 26.55 18.61 4.02
C ILE A 68 25.54 17.49 3.75
N VAL A 69 26.01 16.25 3.50
CA VAL A 69 25.11 15.11 3.23
C VAL A 69 24.22 14.81 4.44
N MET A 70 24.75 14.87 5.67
CA MET A 70 23.97 14.74 6.91
C MET A 70 22.90 15.81 7.03
N SER A 71 23.29 17.08 6.79
CA SER A 71 22.40 18.22 6.95
C SER A 71 21.28 18.17 5.93
N VAL A 72 21.59 17.85 4.67
CA VAL A 72 20.60 17.68 3.60
C VAL A 72 19.67 16.50 3.90
N SER A 73 20.20 15.35 4.32
CA SER A 73 19.37 14.18 4.66
C SER A 73 18.42 14.46 5.82
N SER A 74 18.92 15.16 6.85
CA SER A 74 18.12 15.58 8.01
C SER A 74 17.05 16.60 7.62
N ALA A 75 17.40 17.58 6.78
CA ALA A 75 16.47 18.56 6.26
C ALA A 75 15.38 17.91 5.38
N LEU A 76 15.73 16.96 4.52
CA LEU A 76 14.77 16.21 3.70
C LEU A 76 13.82 15.37 4.56
N ALA A 77 14.33 14.67 5.58
CA ALA A 77 13.50 13.91 6.50
C ALA A 77 12.49 14.81 7.25
N LEU A 78 12.93 16.02 7.63
CA LEU A 78 12.07 17.02 8.25
C LEU A 78 11.02 17.57 7.27
N VAL A 79 11.45 18.02 6.08
CA VAL A 79 10.58 18.63 5.06
C VAL A 79 9.52 17.64 4.57
N PHE A 80 9.89 16.39 4.32
CA PHE A 80 8.94 15.40 3.83
C PHE A 80 8.09 14.76 4.93
N SER A 81 8.51 14.89 6.19
CA SER A 81 7.81 14.39 7.38
C SER A 81 7.36 12.93 7.18
N TRP A 82 8.31 12.04 6.84
CA TRP A 82 8.03 10.64 6.52
C TRP A 82 7.30 9.91 7.63
N SER A 83 7.69 10.17 8.89
CA SER A 83 7.04 9.60 10.08
C SER A 83 5.57 10.00 10.18
N GLU A 84 5.22 11.26 9.89
CA GLU A 84 3.83 11.73 9.93
C GLU A 84 2.99 11.08 8.83
N ARG A 85 3.57 10.87 7.65
CA ARG A 85 2.90 10.14 6.54
C ARG A 85 2.67 8.67 6.89
N ALA A 86 3.66 8.02 7.53
CA ALA A 86 3.52 6.64 8.00
C ALA A 86 2.39 6.52 9.01
N ARG A 87 2.36 7.41 10.02
CA ARG A 87 1.32 7.44 11.06
C ARG A 87 -0.08 7.62 10.46
N ARG A 88 -0.26 8.57 9.54
CA ARG A 88 -1.56 8.77 8.87
C ARG A 88 -2.04 7.51 8.16
N HIS A 89 -1.16 6.81 7.44
CA HIS A 89 -1.53 5.54 6.81
C HIS A 89 -1.79 4.43 7.83
N SER A 90 -1.07 4.38 8.94
CA SER A 90 -1.32 3.45 10.06
C SER A 90 -2.71 3.66 10.67
N GLU A 91 -3.09 4.92 10.92
CA GLU A 91 -4.40 5.30 11.46
C GLU A 91 -5.53 4.89 10.50
N LEU A 92 -5.40 5.18 9.21
CA LEU A 92 -6.37 4.76 8.20
C LEU A 92 -6.48 3.22 8.13
N ALA A 93 -5.34 2.52 8.07
CA ALA A 93 -5.32 1.07 8.03
C ALA A 93 -5.96 0.44 9.28
N ARG A 94 -5.86 1.11 10.44
CA ARG A 94 -6.55 0.72 11.66
C ARG A 94 -8.06 0.95 11.55
N SER A 95 -8.51 2.12 11.08
CA SER A 95 -9.94 2.41 10.88
C SER A 95 -10.62 1.38 9.98
N TYR A 96 -9.98 0.95 8.89
CA TYR A 96 -10.52 -0.13 8.04
C TYR A 96 -10.61 -1.48 8.77
N ARG A 97 -9.59 -1.83 9.58
CA ARG A 97 -9.61 -3.06 10.39
C ARG A 97 -10.63 -3.02 11.52
N ASP A 98 -10.93 -1.85 12.06
CA ASP A 98 -11.99 -1.68 13.06
C ASP A 98 -13.36 -2.04 12.44
N VAL A 99 -13.62 -1.63 11.19
CA VAL A 99 -14.83 -2.06 10.44
C VAL A 99 -14.83 -3.57 10.22
N LEU A 100 -13.72 -4.17 9.79
CA LEU A 100 -13.63 -5.63 9.61
C LEU A 100 -13.86 -6.39 10.90
N THR A 101 -13.43 -5.84 12.04
CA THR A 101 -13.67 -6.42 13.36
C THR A 101 -15.16 -6.39 13.71
N LYS A 102 -15.86 -5.28 13.43
CA LYS A 102 -17.33 -5.20 13.59
C LYS A 102 -18.04 -6.24 12.74
N ILE A 103 -17.62 -6.42 11.48
CA ILE A 103 -18.17 -7.43 10.57
C ILE A 103 -17.95 -8.84 11.15
N ALA A 104 -16.76 -9.14 11.68
CA ALA A 104 -16.45 -10.44 12.25
C ALA A 104 -17.21 -10.75 13.55
N LEU A 105 -17.59 -9.72 14.33
CA LEU A 105 -18.31 -9.89 15.60
C LEU A 105 -19.81 -10.17 15.43
N GLU A 106 -20.45 -9.63 14.40
CA GLU A 106 -21.90 -9.78 14.19
C GLU A 106 -22.30 -11.22 13.83
N GLY A 107 -21.39 -11.99 13.21
CA GLY A 107 -21.67 -13.35 12.73
C GLY A 107 -22.60 -13.39 11.52
N GLU A 108 -22.63 -14.51 10.79
CA GLU A 108 -23.40 -14.61 9.52
C GLU A 108 -24.89 -14.92 9.74
N GLU A 109 -25.28 -15.42 10.91
CA GLU A 109 -26.61 -15.99 11.15
C GLU A 109 -27.73 -14.94 11.35
N SER A 110 -27.40 -13.66 11.56
CA SER A 110 -28.38 -12.57 11.78
C SER A 110 -28.13 -11.30 10.95
N LEU A 111 -27.49 -11.40 9.79
CA LEU A 111 -27.13 -10.24 8.98
C LEU A 111 -28.32 -9.58 8.28
N GLU A 112 -28.66 -8.37 8.72
CA GLU A 112 -29.61 -7.49 8.04
C GLU A 112 -28.90 -6.56 7.03
N LEU A 113 -29.53 -6.31 5.87
CA LEU A 113 -29.03 -5.36 4.87
C LEU A 113 -28.77 -3.96 5.44
N LYS A 114 -29.56 -3.53 6.42
CA LYS A 114 -29.39 -2.25 7.10
C LYS A 114 -28.05 -2.15 7.82
N THR A 115 -27.61 -3.24 8.45
CA THR A 115 -26.30 -3.32 9.13
C THR A 115 -25.16 -3.22 8.12
N ILE A 116 -25.25 -3.95 7.01
CA ILE A 116 -24.26 -3.90 5.91
C ILE A 116 -24.17 -2.49 5.31
N ASN A 117 -25.31 -1.84 5.09
CA ASN A 117 -25.34 -0.45 4.62
C ASN A 117 -24.70 0.53 5.60
N SER A 118 -24.80 0.27 6.91
CA SER A 118 -24.17 1.12 7.92
C SER A 118 -22.63 1.01 7.86
N TRP A 119 -22.08 -0.20 7.69
CA TRP A 119 -20.66 -0.41 7.46
C TRP A 119 -20.19 0.20 6.14
N ALA A 120 -20.96 0.04 5.06
CA ALA A 120 -20.64 0.67 3.78
C ALA A 120 -20.57 2.20 3.90
N SER A 121 -21.48 2.82 4.66
CA SER A 121 -21.47 4.25 4.96
C SER A 121 -20.24 4.65 5.79
N GLU A 122 -19.86 3.85 6.79
CA GLU A 122 -18.66 4.07 7.59
C GLU A 122 -17.40 4.04 6.73
N LEU A 123 -17.29 3.06 5.81
CA LEU A 123 -16.19 3.00 4.85
C LEU A 123 -16.14 4.24 3.96
N CYS A 124 -17.27 4.71 3.42
CA CYS A 124 -17.31 5.95 2.62
C CYS A 124 -16.79 7.16 3.42
N ALA A 125 -17.09 7.22 4.73
CA ALA A 125 -16.60 8.30 5.60
C ALA A 125 -15.08 8.21 5.87
N ILE A 126 -14.50 7.01 5.85
CA ILE A 126 -13.05 6.81 5.92
C ILE A 126 -12.42 7.17 4.57
N GLU A 127 -12.98 6.70 3.45
CA GLU A 127 -12.54 6.97 2.08
C GLU A 127 -12.49 8.47 1.78
N ALA A 128 -13.43 9.25 2.31
CA ALA A 128 -13.46 10.71 2.16
C ALA A 128 -12.21 11.42 2.74
N LYS A 129 -11.47 10.76 3.65
CA LYS A 129 -10.24 11.30 4.26
C LYS A 129 -8.98 10.78 3.56
N GLU A 130 -9.12 9.91 2.58
CA GLU A 130 -7.98 9.28 1.91
C GLU A 130 -7.24 10.26 0.99
N PRO A 131 -5.90 10.22 0.97
CA PRO A 131 -5.14 10.80 -0.12
C PRO A 131 -5.36 9.99 -1.42
N PRO A 132 -5.07 10.56 -2.61
CA PRO A 132 -5.19 9.82 -3.86
C PRO A 132 -4.40 8.50 -3.83
N SER A 133 -5.05 7.43 -4.26
CA SER A 133 -4.48 6.09 -4.28
C SER A 133 -3.53 5.91 -5.46
N LEU A 134 -2.65 4.90 -5.37
CA LEU A 134 -1.69 4.57 -6.42
C LEU A 134 -2.17 3.30 -7.12
N ALA A 135 -2.58 3.40 -8.38
CA ALA A 135 -3.29 2.33 -9.07
C ALA A 135 -2.47 1.02 -9.13
N ALA A 136 -1.18 1.11 -9.43
CA ALA A 136 -0.29 -0.05 -9.46
C ALA A 136 -0.18 -0.76 -8.10
N LEU A 137 -0.16 -0.02 -7.00
CA LEU A 137 -0.09 -0.59 -5.65
C LEU A 137 -1.43 -1.23 -5.26
N VAL A 138 -2.56 -0.63 -5.66
CA VAL A 138 -3.89 -1.23 -5.46
C VAL A 138 -3.99 -2.58 -6.17
N VAL A 139 -3.53 -2.68 -7.42
CA VAL A 139 -3.51 -3.95 -8.16
C VAL A 139 -2.61 -4.99 -7.49
N ALA A 140 -1.45 -4.58 -6.95
CA ALA A 140 -0.59 -5.49 -6.19
C ALA A 140 -1.27 -6.03 -4.93
N CYS A 141 -2.04 -5.19 -4.21
CA CYS A 141 -2.84 -5.61 -3.06
C CYS A 141 -4.01 -6.52 -3.48
N HIS A 142 -4.68 -6.20 -4.59
CA HIS A 142 -5.74 -7.02 -5.15
C HIS A 142 -5.22 -8.44 -5.46
N ASN A 143 -4.07 -8.55 -6.12
CA ASN A 143 -3.44 -9.84 -6.41
C ASN A 143 -3.12 -10.64 -5.15
N GLU A 144 -2.62 -10.00 -4.10
CA GLU A 144 -2.34 -10.68 -2.82
C GLU A 144 -3.62 -11.20 -2.17
N LEU A 145 -4.72 -10.44 -2.24
CA LEU A 145 -6.03 -10.91 -1.76
C LEU A 145 -6.60 -12.03 -2.63
N ALA A 146 -6.46 -11.93 -3.96
CA ALA A 146 -6.90 -12.97 -4.88
C ALA A 146 -6.18 -14.30 -4.61
N ILE A 147 -4.86 -14.27 -4.41
CA ILE A 147 -4.06 -15.44 -4.02
C ILE A 147 -4.53 -15.96 -2.65
N ALA A 148 -4.72 -15.08 -1.66
CA ALA A 148 -5.15 -15.48 -0.32
C ALA A 148 -6.55 -16.12 -0.30
N ARG A 149 -7.42 -15.74 -1.24
CA ARG A 149 -8.78 -16.28 -1.40
C ARG A 149 -8.88 -17.45 -2.39
N ASN A 150 -7.76 -17.89 -2.97
CA ASN A 150 -7.72 -18.91 -4.03
C ASN A 150 -8.55 -18.54 -5.28
N GLN A 151 -8.57 -17.24 -5.63
CA GLN A 151 -9.29 -16.68 -6.78
C GLN A 151 -8.30 -16.34 -7.92
N ASP A 152 -7.54 -17.34 -8.38
CA ASP A 152 -6.46 -17.13 -9.36
C ASP A 152 -6.92 -16.54 -10.70
N SER A 153 -8.22 -16.65 -11.03
CA SER A 153 -8.82 -16.04 -12.22
C SER A 153 -8.78 -14.51 -12.23
N GLU A 154 -8.69 -13.88 -11.05
CA GLU A 154 -8.67 -12.42 -10.88
C GLU A 154 -7.24 -11.85 -10.81
N TYR A 155 -6.21 -12.71 -10.97
CA TYR A 155 -4.83 -12.28 -10.87
C TYR A 155 -4.38 -11.42 -12.07
N HIS A 156 -3.80 -10.26 -11.78
CA HIS A 156 -3.29 -9.31 -12.77
C HIS A 156 -1.76 -9.20 -12.73
N PRO A 157 -1.01 -9.83 -13.66
CA PRO A 157 0.45 -9.82 -13.60
C PRO A 157 1.04 -8.42 -13.78
N GLN A 158 2.02 -8.09 -12.96
CA GLN A 158 2.77 -6.83 -13.01
C GLN A 158 4.25 -7.09 -13.32
N SER A 159 4.85 -6.26 -14.17
CA SER A 159 6.28 -6.33 -14.44
C SER A 159 7.10 -5.90 -13.20
N LEU A 160 8.33 -6.40 -13.09
CA LEU A 160 9.22 -6.08 -11.97
C LEU A 160 9.48 -4.58 -11.83
N LEU A 161 9.61 -3.85 -12.95
CA LEU A 161 9.78 -2.39 -12.91
C LEU A 161 8.58 -1.68 -12.31
N VAL A 162 7.35 -2.12 -12.63
CA VAL A 162 6.13 -1.57 -12.04
C VAL A 162 6.08 -1.86 -10.55
N ARG A 163 6.43 -3.09 -10.13
CA ARG A 163 6.50 -3.47 -8.71
C ARG A 163 7.47 -2.60 -7.91
N CYS A 164 8.65 -2.28 -8.45
CA CYS A 164 9.62 -1.42 -7.78
C CYS A 164 9.19 0.06 -7.73
N SER A 165 8.42 0.51 -8.73
CA SER A 165 8.06 1.91 -8.89
C SER A 165 6.66 2.27 -8.34
N MET A 166 5.85 1.27 -7.96
CA MET A 166 4.45 1.44 -7.53
C MET A 166 4.24 2.34 -6.32
N HIS A 167 5.27 2.52 -5.49
CA HIS A 167 5.19 3.40 -4.31
C HIS A 167 5.42 4.88 -4.63
N TYR A 168 5.97 5.19 -5.80
CA TYR A 168 6.38 6.53 -6.21
C TYR A 168 5.48 7.12 -7.29
N PHE A 169 5.10 6.31 -8.27
CA PHE A 169 4.39 6.78 -9.45
C PHE A 169 3.00 6.19 -9.51
N ASP A 170 2.02 7.04 -9.82
CA ASP A 170 0.71 6.59 -10.23
C ASP A 170 0.80 6.11 -11.68
N LEU A 171 1.08 4.82 -11.84
CA LEU A 171 1.12 4.16 -13.13
C LEU A 171 -0.29 3.62 -13.40
N PRO A 172 -1.05 4.20 -14.34
CA PRO A 172 -2.37 3.69 -14.68
C PRO A 172 -2.20 2.28 -15.24
N HIS A 173 -2.66 1.28 -14.49
CA HIS A 173 -2.69 -0.09 -14.98
C HIS A 173 -4.01 -0.29 -15.73
N ALA A 174 -3.96 -0.25 -17.06
CA ALA A 174 -5.06 -0.78 -17.86
C ALA A 174 -5.02 -2.32 -17.75
N PRO A 175 -6.09 -2.98 -17.29
CA PRO A 175 -6.12 -4.44 -17.28
C PRO A 175 -5.92 -4.92 -18.71
N LYS A 176 -4.89 -5.75 -18.93
CA LYS A 176 -4.73 -6.43 -20.21
C LYS A 176 -5.90 -7.41 -20.28
N LYS A 177 -6.90 -7.14 -21.14
CA LYS A 177 -8.10 -7.98 -21.30
C LYS A 177 -7.68 -9.44 -21.51
N LEU A 178 -7.75 -10.24 -20.45
CA LEU A 178 -7.89 -11.67 -20.56
C LEU A 178 -9.36 -11.92 -20.88
N ASN A 179 -9.63 -12.67 -21.95
CA ASN A 179 -10.98 -13.05 -22.34
C ASN A 179 -11.58 -13.94 -21.24
N VAL A 180 -12.14 -13.33 -20.20
CA VAL A 180 -12.94 -13.99 -19.18
C VAL A 180 -14.27 -13.27 -19.14
N VAL A 181 -15.32 -14.10 -19.14
CA VAL A 181 -16.72 -13.74 -19.32
C VAL A 181 -17.17 -12.70 -18.30
N SER A 182 -17.91 -11.73 -18.83
CA SER A 182 -18.62 -10.65 -18.16
C SER A 182 -19.41 -11.09 -16.91
N SER A 183 -19.12 -10.48 -15.78
CA SER A 183 -20.14 -9.99 -14.85
C SER A 183 -19.85 -8.52 -14.56
N SER A 184 -20.88 -7.70 -14.74
CA SER A 184 -20.94 -6.26 -14.50
C SER A 184 -20.17 -5.81 -13.26
N ASP A 185 -19.23 -4.88 -13.43
CA ASP A 185 -19.05 -3.66 -12.62
C ASP A 185 -17.70 -3.01 -12.94
N ALA A 186 -17.64 -2.38 -14.13
CA ALA A 186 -16.62 -1.41 -14.46
C ALA A 186 -17.24 -0.01 -14.35
N GLN A 187 -17.23 0.56 -13.15
CA GLN A 187 -17.59 1.96 -12.97
C GLN A 187 -16.41 2.77 -12.38
N SER A 188 -15.85 3.58 -13.28
CA SER A 188 -15.23 4.90 -13.05
C SER A 188 -14.17 5.07 -11.97
N TYR A 189 -12.90 4.99 -12.39
CA TYR A 189 -11.85 5.89 -11.90
C TYR A 189 -11.10 6.48 -13.09
N THR A 190 -11.58 7.64 -13.55
CA THR A 190 -10.88 8.50 -14.52
C THR A 190 -10.62 9.85 -13.88
N GLY A 191 -9.36 10.30 -13.92
CA GLY A 191 -9.05 11.73 -13.90
C GLY A 191 -7.94 12.14 -12.92
N GLY A 192 -6.76 12.47 -13.46
CA GLY A 192 -5.71 13.14 -12.70
C GLY A 192 -4.36 13.17 -13.40
N ALA A 193 -4.26 13.82 -14.55
CA ALA A 193 -2.98 14.01 -15.25
C ALA A 193 -2.03 14.99 -14.51
N LEU A 194 -0.72 14.75 -14.70
CA LEU A 194 0.41 15.70 -14.66
C LEU A 194 1.01 16.14 -13.30
N LYS A 195 2.25 15.71 -13.00
CA LYS A 195 3.51 16.45 -13.28
C LYS A 195 4.75 15.71 -12.74
N PHE A 196 5.75 15.54 -13.59
CA PHE A 196 7.07 14.98 -13.30
C PHE A 196 7.91 15.91 -12.43
N SER A 197 8.60 15.38 -11.41
CA SER A 197 9.84 15.95 -10.91
C SER A 197 10.68 14.93 -10.12
N LEU A 198 11.95 14.80 -10.54
CA LEU A 198 13.16 14.32 -9.87
C LEU A 198 13.01 13.59 -8.50
N GLY A 199 13.07 12.25 -8.53
CA GLY A 199 13.27 11.41 -7.34
C GLY A 199 13.91 10.05 -7.63
N LEU A 200 14.43 9.88 -8.84
CA LEU A 200 15.01 8.64 -9.34
C LEU A 200 16.49 8.61 -8.92
N VAL A 201 16.84 7.86 -7.87
CA VAL A 201 18.15 7.19 -7.68
C VAL A 201 18.21 6.43 -6.34
N VAL A 202 17.39 6.74 -5.33
CA VAL A 202 17.46 6.03 -4.02
C VAL A 202 16.47 4.86 -3.88
N GLY A 203 15.42 4.80 -4.72
CA GLY A 203 14.32 3.83 -4.55
C GLY A 203 14.57 2.39 -5.03
N ILE A 204 15.57 2.15 -5.87
CA ILE A 204 15.78 0.82 -6.49
C ILE A 204 16.48 -0.16 -5.51
N ALA A 205 17.29 0.33 -4.57
CA ALA A 205 18.01 -0.53 -3.63
C ALA A 205 17.13 -1.13 -2.52
N SER A 206 16.08 -0.43 -2.06
CA SER A 206 15.20 -0.94 -1.00
C SER A 206 14.21 -2.01 -1.48
N CYS A 207 13.82 -1.99 -2.75
CA CYS A 207 12.84 -2.96 -3.27
C CYS A 207 13.43 -4.37 -3.43
N ALA A 208 14.75 -4.48 -3.67
CA ALA A 208 15.44 -5.77 -3.74
C ALA A 208 15.59 -6.43 -2.36
N ILE A 209 15.73 -5.66 -1.28
CA ILE A 209 15.89 -6.19 0.08
C ILE A 209 14.55 -6.64 0.67
N ALA A 210 13.44 -5.96 0.32
CA ALA A 210 12.11 -6.33 0.82
C ALA A 210 11.49 -7.54 0.10
N TYR A 211 11.82 -7.78 -1.17
CA TYR A 211 11.32 -8.94 -1.94
C TYR A 211 12.33 -10.09 -2.05
N GLY A 212 13.63 -9.85 -1.83
CA GLY A 212 14.67 -10.89 -1.89
C GLY A 212 14.74 -11.83 -0.68
N MET A 213 13.84 -11.72 0.30
CA MET A 213 13.78 -12.61 1.46
C MET A 213 12.56 -13.53 1.50
N SER A 214 11.69 -13.54 0.48
CA SER A 214 10.52 -14.44 0.43
C SER A 214 10.58 -15.54 -0.63
N ASP A 215 11.63 -15.59 -1.46
CA ASP A 215 11.80 -16.60 -2.52
C ASP A 215 12.80 -17.70 -2.12
N GLY A 216 12.84 -18.06 -0.84
CA GLY A 216 13.56 -19.23 -0.35
C GLY A 216 12.74 -19.97 0.68
N ILE A 217 12.47 -21.27 0.42
CA ILE A 217 11.75 -22.27 1.23
C ILE A 217 10.23 -22.26 0.93
N LEU A 218 9.56 -23.22 0.25
CA LEU A 218 9.76 -24.64 -0.16
C LEU A 218 8.62 -25.01 -1.15
N PRO A 219 8.62 -26.19 -1.81
CA PRO A 219 9.69 -27.19 -1.96
C PRO A 219 10.32 -27.24 -3.36
#